data_AF-A0A164NC09-F1
#
_entry.id   AF-A0A164NC09-F1
#
_cell.length_a   1.000
_cell.length_b   1.000
_cell.length_c   1.000
_cell.angle_alpha   90.00
_cell.angle_beta   90.00
_cell.angle_gamma   90.00
#
_symmetry.space_group_name_H-M   'P 1'
#
loop_
_entity.id
_entity.type
_entity.pdbx_description
1 polymer ?
#
loop_
_entity_poly.entity_id
_entity_poly.type
_entity_poly.pdbx_seq_one_letter_code
_entity_poly.pdbx_strand_id
1 'polypeptide(L)' 'SVDGAEFFDFIVHDVIPLMNPYPGDRSVLILDNCAIHKSRLLREVVESFGKTLHITPPHC' A
#
# COMPACT_ATOMS: atom_id res chain seq x y z
N SER A 1 13.66 7.23 -11.94
CA SER A 1 12.55 6.29 -11.91
C SER A 1 12.77 5.38 -10.73
N VAL A 2 11.84 5.36 -9.79
CA VAL A 2 11.75 4.25 -8.84
C VAL A 2 11.14 3.07 -9.59
N ASP A 3 11.75 1.90 -9.48
CA ASP A 3 11.16 0.68 -10.02
C ASP A 3 10.09 0.12 -9.06
N GLY A 4 9.31 -0.86 -9.52
CA GLY A 4 8.23 -1.43 -8.70
C GLY A 4 8.72 -2.19 -7.46
N ALA A 5 9.99 -2.59 -7.42
CA ALA A 5 10.56 -3.32 -6.29
C ALA A 5 11.01 -2.36 -5.17
N GLU A 6 11.71 -1.28 -5.53
CA GLU A 6 12.06 -0.21 -4.58
C GLU A 6 10.80 0.39 -3.93
N PHE A 7 9.74 0.59 -4.71
CA PHE A 7 8.46 1.05 -4.19
C PHE A 7 7.83 0.04 -3.22
N PHE A 8 7.90 -1.26 -3.54
CA PHE A 8 7.37 -2.31 -2.68
C PHE A 8 8.10 -2.38 -1.34
N ASP A 9 9.44 -2.36 -1.37
CA ASP A 9 10.27 -2.40 -0.17
C ASP A 9 10.00 -1.20 0.73
N PHE A 10 9.86 -0.01 0.15
CA PHE A 10 9.48 1.20 0.87
C PHE A 10 8.12 1.05 1.59
N ILE A 11 7.09 0.52 0.92
CA ILE A 11 5.79 0.32 1.57
C ILE A 11 5.91 -0.67 2.74
N VAL A 12 6.62 -1.77 2.56
CA VAL A 12 6.70 -2.84 3.57
C VAL A 12 7.55 -2.44 4.77
N HIS A 13 8.71 -1.82 4.52
CA HIS A 13 9.70 -1.55 5.56
C HIS A 13 9.55 -0.19 6.21
N ASP A 14 9.06 0.82 5.50
CA ASP A 14 8.99 2.19 6.01
C ASP A 14 7.56 2.64 6.31
N VAL A 15 6.56 2.22 5.53
CA VAL A 15 5.17 2.70 5.67
C VAL A 15 4.34 1.84 6.61
N ILE A 16 4.24 0.52 6.35
CA ILE A 16 3.40 -0.40 7.15
C ILE A 16 3.69 -0.37 8.66
N PRO A 17 4.95 -0.27 9.13
CA PRO A 17 5.25 -0.21 10.56
C PRO A 17 4.70 1.03 11.27
N LEU A 18 4.42 2.10 10.52
CA LEU A 18 3.86 3.35 11.04
C LEU A 18 2.32 3.37 11.04
N MET A 19 1.68 2.35 10.45
CA MET A 19 0.23 2.23 10.35
C MET A 19 -0.37 1.45 11.53
N ASN A 20 -1.53 1.90 12.00
CA ASN A 20 -2.30 1.13 12.96
C ASN A 20 -3.16 0.05 12.27
N PRO A 21 -3.59 -0.99 13.00
CA PRO A 21 -4.61 -1.91 12.53
C PRO A 21 -5.93 -1.18 12.24
N TYR A 22 -6.65 -1.60 11.19
CA TYR A 22 -7.98 -1.08 10.90
C TYR A 22 -9.01 -1.55 11.95
N PRO A 23 -9.92 -0.69 12.45
CA PRO A 23 -10.29 0.66 12.00
C PRO A 23 -9.61 1.83 12.75
N GLY A 24 -8.42 1.63 13.32
CA GLY A 24 -7.71 2.68 14.06
C GLY A 24 -7.18 3.82 13.19
N ASP A 25 -6.75 4.92 13.82
CA ASP A 25 -6.20 6.07 13.08
C ASP A 25 -5.00 5.66 12.21
N ARG A 26 -4.88 6.22 10.99
CA ARG A 26 -3.78 5.88 10.05
C ARG A 26 -3.72 4.39 9.65
N SER A 27 -4.85 3.69 9.61
CA SER A 27 -4.92 2.29 9.20
C SER A 27 -5.20 2.05 7.72
N VAL A 28 -5.41 3.13 6.95
CA VAL A 28 -5.78 3.08 5.54
C VAL A 28 -4.66 3.65 4.69
N LEU A 29 -4.17 2.85 3.74
CA LEU A 29 -3.21 3.28 2.73
C LEU A 29 -3.94 3.55 1.42
N ILE A 30 -3.75 4.75 0.86
CA ILE A 30 -4.31 5.17 -0.42
C ILE A 30 -3.17 5.29 -1.43
N LEU A 31 -3.25 4.55 -2.53
CA LEU A 31 -2.24 4.58 -3.60
C LEU A 31 -2.85 5.02 -4.92
N ASP A 32 -2.09 5.83 -5.66
CA ASP A 32 -2.47 6.19 -7.02
C ASP A 32 -2.42 4.99 -7.97
N ASN A 33 -3.32 4.98 -8.94
CA ASN A 33 -3.47 3.94 -9.96
C ASN A 33 -2.33 3.97 -11.01
N CYS A 34 -1.09 3.85 -10.56
CA CYS A 34 0.06 3.69 -11.43
C CYS A 34 0.27 2.19 -11.72
N ALA A 35 0.70 1.85 -12.94
CA ALA A 35 0.87 0.46 -13.39
C ALA A 35 1.84 -0.35 -12.51
N ILE A 36 2.78 0.32 -11.84
CA ILE A 36 3.73 -0.26 -10.89
C ILE A 36 3.12 -0.61 -9.52
N HIS A 37 1.95 -0.08 -9.17
CA HIS A 37 1.28 -0.33 -7.88
C HIS A 37 0.25 -1.47 -7.93
N LYS A 38 0.01 -2.07 -9.11
CA LYS A 38 -1.00 -3.14 -9.31
C LYS A 38 -0.51 -4.53 -8.91
N SER A 39 0.48 -4.62 -8.03
CA SER A 39 0.95 -5.91 -7.54
C SER A 39 -0.06 -6.47 -6.54
N ARG A 40 -0.74 -7.55 -6.93
CA ARG A 40 -1.59 -8.36 -6.03
C ARG A 40 -0.87 -8.71 -4.71
N LEU A 41 0.45 -8.87 -4.77
CA LEU A 41 1.31 -9.16 -3.63
C LEU A 41 1.33 -8.02 -2.60
N LEU A 42 1.30 -6.75 -3.03
CA LEU A 42 1.23 -5.61 -2.10
C LEU A 42 -0.08 -5.61 -1.29
N ARG A 43 -1.19 -5.94 -1.95
CA ARG A 43 -2.48 -6.06 -1.28
C ARG A 43 -2.48 -7.18 -0.25
N GLU A 44 -2.00 -8.37 -0.61
CA GLU A 44 -1.94 -9.52 0.28
C GLU A 44 -1.09 -9.22 1.52
N VAL A 45 0.04 -8.52 1.35
CA VAL A 45 0.90 -8.10 2.46
C VAL A 45 0.19 -7.10 3.37
N VAL A 46 -0.37 -6.00 2.84
CA VAL A 46 -1.07 -4.98 3.65
C VAL A 46 -2.23 -5.59 4.44
N GLU A 47 -3.02 -6.46 3.81
CA GLU A 47 -4.15 -7.14 4.45
C GLU A 47 -3.68 -8.17 5.51
N SER A 48 -2.57 -8.90 5.28
CA SER A 48 -1.98 -9.82 6.28
C SER A 48 -1.61 -9.13 7.60
N PHE A 49 -1.33 -7.84 7.52
CA PHE A 49 -0.95 -7.01 8.63
C PHE A 49 -2.17 -6.37 9.35
N GLY A 50 -3.40 -6.64 8.90
CA GLY A 50 -4.63 -6.07 9.43
C GLY A 50 -4.90 -4.62 8.99
N LYS A 51 -4.31 -4.19 7.87
CA LYS A 51 -4.50 -2.86 7.29
C LYS A 51 -5.35 -2.95 6.03
N THR A 52 -5.87 -1.80 5.57
CA THR A 52 -6.70 -1.73 4.36
C THR A 52 -6.01 -0.91 3.28
N LEU A 53 -5.96 -1.46 2.06
CA LEU A 53 -5.42 -0.81 0.87
C LEU A 53 -6.56 -0.35 -0.06
N HIS A 54 -6.58 0.94 -0.41
CA HIS A 54 -7.46 1.49 -1.43
C HIS A 54 -6.65 2.02 -2.61
N ILE A 55 -6.98 1.55 -3.81
CA ILE A 55 -6.39 2.03 -5.08
C ILE A 55 -7.38 2.98 -5.74
N THR A 56 -6.92 4.16 -6.16
CA THR A 56 -7.78 5.16 -6.80
C THR A 56 -8.23 4.71 -8.21
N PRO A 57 -9.33 5.25 -8.76
CA PRO A 57 -9.67 5.09 -10.17
C PRO A 57 -8.60 5.78 -11.05
N PRO A 58 -8.39 5.34 -12.30
CA PRO A 58 -7.51 6.06 -13.21
C PRO A 58 -8.13 7.44 -13.56
N HIS A 59 -7.34 8.50 -13.45
CA HIS A 59 -7.68 9.88 -13.84
C HIS A 59 -8.66 10.66 -12.93
N CYS A 60 -8.57 10.50 -11.61
CA CYS A 60 -9.13 11.48 -10.66
C CYS A 60 -8.13 12.59 -10.34
#